data_AF-A0A849QJD3-F1
#
_entry.id   AF-A0A849QJD3-F1
#
_cell.length_a   1.000
_cell.length_b   1.000
_cell.length_c   1.000
_cell.angle_alpha   90.00
_cell.angle_beta   90.00
_cell.angle_gamma   90.00
#
_symmetry.space_group_name_H-M   'P 1'
#
loop_
_entity.id
_entity.type
_entity.pdbx_description
1 polymer ?
#
loop_
_entity_poly.entity_id
_entity_poly.type
_entity_poly.pdbx_seq_one_letter_code
_entity_poly.pdbx_strand_id
1 'polypeptide(L)'
;GASELDIIRMFLSECIIIGVLGGILGDLLGVIFSFLIDSVGRPMLVAQLGIADFEHLTVINIQILAAGFLISLVISVIAGIYPAWRGAKLDPVKALRQL
;
A
#
# COMPACT_ATOMS: atom_id res chain seq x y z
N GLY A 1 -28.72 16.59 -9.75
CA GLY A 1 -27.37 16.58 -10.30
C GLY A 1 -26.43 16.25 -9.16
N ALA A 2 -25.58 15.23 -9.31
CA ALA A 2 -24.54 14.95 -8.33
C ALA A 2 -23.61 16.16 -8.28
N SER A 3 -23.30 16.63 -7.08
CA SER A 3 -22.37 17.74 -6.91
C SER A 3 -20.94 17.27 -7.20
N GLU A 4 -20.05 18.16 -7.63
CA GLU A 4 -18.62 17.86 -7.80
C GLU A 4 -18.02 17.21 -6.53
N LEU A 5 -18.57 17.56 -5.36
CA LEU A 5 -18.19 17.02 -4.06
C LEU A 5 -18.58 15.54 -3.88
N ASP A 6 -19.70 15.10 -4.46
CA ASP A 6 -20.14 13.71 -4.38
C ASP A 6 -19.21 12.79 -5.20
N ILE A 7 -18.76 13.28 -6.36
CA ILE A 7 -17.79 12.58 -7.21
C ILE A 7 -16.45 12.43 -6.47
N ILE A 8 -15.97 13.51 -5.85
CA ILE A 8 -14.71 13.48 -5.08
C ILE A 8 -14.81 12.50 -3.91
N ARG A 9 -15.94 12.49 -3.18
CA ARG A 9 -16.15 11.57 -2.05
C ARG A 9 -16.16 10.10 -2.47
N MET A 10 -16.80 9.78 -3.60
CA MET A 10 -16.81 8.42 -4.14
C MET A 10 -15.39 7.96 -4.48
N PHE A 11 -14.64 8.75 -5.24
CA PHE A 11 -13.25 8.41 -5.59
C PHE A 11 -12.35 8.31 -4.37
N LEU A 12 -12.49 9.22 -3.40
CA LEU A 12 -11.70 9.17 -2.18
C LEU A 12 -11.99 7.89 -1.38
N SER A 13 -13.26 7.47 -1.32
CA SER A 13 -13.64 6.20 -0.67
C SER A 13 -13.03 4.98 -1.36
N GLU A 14 -13.01 4.97 -2.70
CA GLU A 14 -12.37 3.93 -3.51
C GLU A 14 -10.87 3.85 -3.19
N CYS A 15 -10.19 5.00 -3.14
CA CYS A 15 -8.76 5.08 -2.88
C CYS A 15 -8.40 4.64 -1.46
N ILE A 16 -9.25 4.93 -0.47
CA ILE A 16 -9.08 4.44 0.91
C ILE A 16 -9.21 2.91 0.93
N ILE A 17 -10.22 2.34 0.26
CA ILE A 17 -10.41 0.88 0.19
C ILE A 17 -9.19 0.22 -0.46
N ILE A 18 -8.73 0.74 -1.61
CA ILE A 18 -7.55 0.24 -2.31
C ILE A 18 -6.30 0.37 -1.42
N GLY A 19 -6.14 1.49 -0.71
CA GLY A 19 -4.99 1.71 0.18
C GLY A 19 -4.95 0.77 1.37
N VAL A 20 -6.09 0.51 2.00
CA VAL A 20 -6.23 -0.46 3.09
C VAL A 20 -5.94 -1.88 2.59
N LEU A 21 -6.53 -2.28 1.46
CA LEU A 21 -6.28 -3.60 0.87
C LEU A 21 -4.81 -3.77 0.47
N GLY A 22 -4.22 -2.75 -0.15
CA GLY A 22 -2.81 -2.74 -0.53
C GLY A 22 -1.86 -2.79 0.68
N GLY A 23 -2.20 -2.08 1.76
CA GLY A 23 -1.43 -2.10 3.01
C GLY A 23 -1.47 -3.48 3.67
N ILE A 24 -2.66 -4.06 3.82
CA ILE A 24 -2.83 -5.41 4.39
C ILE A 24 -2.07 -6.45 3.57
N LEU A 25 -2.24 -6.44 2.23
CA LEU A 25 -1.55 -7.38 1.36
C LEU A 25 -0.04 -7.17 1.34
N GLY A 26 0.42 -5.92 1.39
CA GLY A 26 1.83 -5.55 1.46
C GLY A 26 2.49 -6.04 2.74
N ASP A 27 1.85 -5.82 3.89
CA ASP A 27 2.33 -6.32 5.19
C ASP A 27 2.35 -7.85 5.23
N LEU A 28 1.29 -8.50 4.74
CA LEU A 28 1.21 -9.97 4.65
C LEU A 28 2.36 -10.52 3.80
N LEU A 29 2.58 -9.95 2.62
CA LEU A 29 3.69 -10.33 1.75
C LEU A 29 5.04 -10.05 2.41
N GLY A 30 5.22 -8.91 3.07
CA GLY A 30 6.44 -8.55 3.78
C GLY A 30 6.80 -9.55 4.88
N VAL A 31 5.80 -10.01 5.64
CA VAL A 31 5.96 -11.06 6.65
C VAL A 31 6.33 -12.39 5.98
N ILE A 32 5.62 -12.81 4.93
CA ILE A 32 5.93 -14.04 4.19
C ILE A 32 7.36 -14.01 3.63
N PHE A 33 7.77 -12.90 3.00
CA PHE A 33 9.13 -12.71 2.51
C PHE A 33 10.15 -12.75 3.66
N SER A 34 9.84 -12.15 4.80
CA SER A 34 10.72 -12.18 5.97
C SER A 34 10.92 -13.62 6.48
N PHE A 35 9.86 -14.43 6.54
CA PHE A 35 9.96 -15.86 6.87
C PHE A 35 10.72 -16.66 5.80
N LEU A 36 10.54 -16.33 4.52
CA LEU A 36 11.22 -17.03 3.43
C LEU A 36 12.72 -16.73 3.43
N ILE A 37 13.11 -15.47 3.66
CA ILE A 37 14.49 -15.04 3.83
C ILE A 37 15.10 -15.67 5.08
N ASP A 38 14.37 -15.77 6.19
CA ASP A 38 14.89 -16.42 7.40
C ASP A 38 15.09 -17.94 7.16
N SER A 39 14.15 -18.61 6.49
CA SER A 39 14.25 -20.05 6.19
C SER A 39 15.38 -20.41 5.21
N VAL A 40 15.60 -19.60 4.17
CA VAL A 40 16.59 -19.87 3.11
C VAL A 40 17.92 -19.15 3.35
N GLY A 41 17.88 -17.94 3.90
CA GLY A 41 19.04 -17.09 4.15
C GLY A 41 19.83 -17.49 5.39
N ARG A 42 19.19 -17.98 6.45
CA ARG A 42 19.89 -18.50 7.64
C ARG A 42 20.90 -19.60 7.33
N PRO A 43 20.54 -20.72 6.67
CA PRO A 43 21.49 -21.80 6.42
C PRO A 43 22.65 -21.34 5.53
N MET A 44 22.41 -20.40 4.61
CA MET A 44 23.44 -19.87 3.71
C MET A 44 24.40 -18.88 4.41
N LEU A 45 23.89 -17.99 5.27
CA LEU A 45 24.68 -17.04 6.06
C LEU A 45 25.48 -17.74 7.16
N VAL A 46 24.90 -18.72 7.86
CA VAL A 46 25.61 -19.52 8.88
C VAL A 46 26.74 -20.33 8.25
N ALA A 47 26.52 -20.90 7.05
CA ALA A 47 27.55 -21.65 6.33
C ALA A 47 28.69 -20.77 5.76
N GLN A 48 28.41 -19.50 5.41
CA GLN A 48 29.42 -18.59 4.85
C GLN A 48 30.13 -17.71 5.89
N LEU A 49 29.46 -17.30 6.96
CA LEU A 49 30.01 -16.35 7.95
C LEU A 49 30.33 -16.97 9.31
N GLY A 50 29.84 -18.18 9.63
CA GLY A 50 30.15 -18.86 10.89
C GLY A 50 29.64 -18.17 12.16
N ILE A 51 28.67 -17.25 12.02
CA ILE A 51 28.12 -16.47 13.14
C ILE A 51 26.86 -17.20 13.63
N ALA A 52 26.96 -17.88 14.78
CA ALA A 52 25.92 -18.73 15.34
C ALA A 52 24.86 -17.98 16.20
N ASP A 53 25.00 -16.67 16.40
CA ASP A 53 24.31 -15.94 17.49
C ASP A 53 23.16 -15.00 17.07
N PHE A 54 22.72 -15.03 15.80
CA PHE A 54 21.53 -14.25 15.42
C PHE A 54 20.27 -15.09 15.64
N GLU A 55 19.69 -15.06 16.84
CA GLU A 55 18.41 -15.72 17.14
C GLU A 55 17.26 -15.26 16.22
N HIS A 56 17.31 -14.03 15.70
CA HIS A 56 16.39 -13.49 14.69
C HIS A 56 17.14 -12.58 13.69
N LEU A 57 17.22 -12.96 12.40
CA LEU A 57 17.78 -12.08 11.35
C LEU A 57 16.78 -10.99 10.91
N THR A 58 15.49 -11.23 11.11
CA THR A 58 14.39 -10.33 10.77
C THR A 58 13.59 -10.02 12.03
N VAL A 59 13.90 -8.90 12.68
CA VAL A 59 13.07 -8.38 13.77
C VAL A 59 11.84 -7.74 13.14
N ILE A 60 10.73 -8.47 13.11
CA ILE A 60 9.42 -7.92 12.74
C ILE A 60 8.99 -6.96 13.85
N ASN A 61 9.38 -5.68 13.70
CA ASN A 61 8.95 -4.64 14.61
C ASN A 61 7.56 -4.15 14.19
N ILE A 62 6.61 -4.22 15.11
CA ILE A 62 5.24 -3.72 14.92
C ILE A 62 5.21 -2.26 14.47
N GLN A 63 6.22 -1.46 14.85
CA GLN A 63 6.38 -0.07 14.42
C GLN A 63 6.66 0.05 12.92
N ILE A 64 7.43 -0.88 12.34
CA ILE A 64 7.78 -0.86 10.91
C ILE A 64 6.57 -1.31 10.08
N LEU A 65 5.83 -2.33 10.53
CA LEU A 65 4.54 -2.69 9.90
C LEU A 65 3.56 -1.51 9.94
N ALA A 66 3.37 -0.90 11.11
CA ALA A 66 2.48 0.25 11.25
C ALA A 66 2.91 1.43 10.36
N ALA A 67 4.21 1.69 10.25
CA ALA A 67 4.75 2.70 9.35
C ALA A 67 4.51 2.34 7.88
N GLY A 68 4.71 1.08 7.49
CA GLY A 68 4.44 0.58 6.13
C GLY A 68 2.98 0.74 5.73
N PHE A 69 2.07 0.34 6.62
CA PHE A 69 0.62 0.53 6.43
C PHE A 69 0.24 2.00 6.30
N LEU A 70 0.76 2.87 7.17
CA LEU A 70 0.51 4.32 7.08
C LEU A 70 1.02 4.91 5.78
N ILE A 71 2.21 4.51 5.33
CA ILE A 71 2.80 4.96 4.06
C ILE A 71 1.93 4.50 2.89
N SER A 72 1.47 3.24 2.87
CA SER A 72 0.59 2.74 1.81
C SER A 72 -0.70 3.57 1.73
N LEU A 73 -1.32 3.86 2.88
CA LEU A 73 -2.55 4.63 2.95
C LEU A 73 -2.34 6.07 2.46
N VAL A 74 -1.24 6.72 2.85
CA VAL A 74 -0.88 8.07 2.39
C VAL A 74 -0.64 8.08 0.88
N ILE A 75 0.11 7.13 0.35
CA ILE A 75 0.40 7.03 -1.09
C ILE A 75 -0.89 6.81 -1.88
N SER A 76 -1.77 5.90 -1.44
CA SER A 76 -3.04 5.63 -2.11
C SER A 76 -3.96 6.85 -2.14
N VAL A 77 -4.02 7.62 -1.05
CA VAL A 77 -4.80 8.86 -1.00
C VAL A 77 -4.21 9.92 -1.92
N ILE A 78 -2.88 10.12 -1.91
CA ILE A 78 -2.20 11.09 -2.80
C ILE A 78 -2.42 10.73 -4.27
N ALA A 79 -2.26 9.45 -4.61
CA ALA A 79 -2.49 8.94 -5.97
C ALA A 79 -3.95 9.11 -6.41
N GLY A 80 -4.90 9.03 -5.48
CA GLY A 80 -6.33 9.19 -5.72
C GLY A 80 -6.84 10.62 -5.84
N ILE A 81 -6.24 11.56 -5.09
CA ILE A 81 -6.68 12.96 -5.04
C ILE A 81 -6.53 13.65 -6.41
N TYR A 82 -5.42 13.42 -7.10
CA TYR A 82 -5.17 14.03 -8.41
C TYR A 82 -6.22 13.65 -9.47
N PRO A 83 -6.51 12.37 -9.73
CA PRO A 83 -7.57 11.98 -10.67
C PRO A 83 -8.97 12.36 -10.16
N ALA A 84 -9.26 12.30 -8.85
CA ALA A 84 -10.55 12.70 -8.30
C ALA A 84 -10.84 14.19 -8.58
N TRP A 85 -9.87 15.07 -8.37
CA TRP A 85 -10.02 16.50 -8.63
C TRP A 85 -10.16 16.79 -10.14
N ARG A 86 -9.43 16.06 -10.98
CA ARG A 86 -9.55 16.17 -12.44
C ARG A 86 -10.89 15.66 -12.96
N GLY A 87 -11.43 14.58 -12.36
CA GLY A 87 -12.74 13.99 -12.66
C GLY A 87 -13.90 14.89 -12.28
N ALA A 88 -13.81 15.55 -11.12
CA ALA A 88 -14.85 16.46 -10.65
C ALA A 88 -14.98 17.73 -11.49
N LYS A 89 -13.87 18.19 -12.10
CA LYS A 89 -13.84 19.35 -13.02
C LYS A 89 -14.20 19.01 -14.48
N LEU A 90 -14.43 17.75 -14.81
CA LEU A 90 -14.87 17.37 -16.15
C LEU A 90 -16.35 17.72 -16.31
N ASP A 91 -16.62 18.74 -17.12
CA ASP A 91 -17.97 19.16 -17.50
C ASP A 91 -18.80 17.95 -17.95
N PRO A 92 -19.83 17.53 -17.20
CA PRO A 92 -20.63 16.35 -17.55
C PRO A 92 -21.32 16.52 -18.91
N VAL A 93 -21.55 17.77 -19.33
CA VAL A 93 -22.10 18.12 -20.65
C VAL A 93 -21.12 17.84 -21.79
N LYS A 94 -19.81 17.98 -21.58
CA LYS A 94 -18.79 17.64 -22.59
C LYS A 94 -18.60 16.12 -22.70
N ALA A 95 -18.68 15.39 -21.59
CA ALA A 95 -18.60 13.94 -21.59
C ALA A 95 -19.77 13.29 -22.37
N LEU A 96 -20.98 13.84 -22.25
CA LEU A 96 -22.16 13.41 -22.99
C LEU A 96 -22.13 13.75 -24.48
N ARG A 97 -21.42 14.80 -24.88
CA ARG A 97 -21.29 15.22 -26.29
C ARG A 97 -20.25 14.42 -27.07
N GLN A 98 -19.49 13.56 -26.40
CA GLN A 98 -18.50 12.67 -27.00
C GLN A 98 -19.01 11.23 -27.21
N LEU A 99 -20.25 10.92 -26.80
CA LEU A 99 -20.99 9.71 -27.17
C LEU A 99 -21.91 10.01 -28.37
#